data_AF-A0A7S2TYV6-F1
#
_entry.id   AF-A0A7S2TYV6-F1
#
_cell.length_a   1.000
_cell.length_b   1.000
_cell.length_c   1.000
_cell.angle_alpha   90.00
_cell.angle_beta   90.00
_cell.angle_gamma   90.00
#
_symmetry.space_group_name_H-M   'P 1'
#
loop_
_entity.id
_entity.type
_entity.pdbx_description
1 polymer ?
#
loop_
_entity_poly.entity_id
_entity_poly.type
_entity_poly.pdbx_seq_one_letter_code
_entity_poly.pdbx_strand_id
1 'polypeptide(L)'
;HIYVCALDVLDLLTENFDWQDLQKHFLKGVLGDAILGNRIFSHIITGEYAARIQDPKSYHSIAKDVIQRWTYPMVLEHNLLTLSSYRVRRHNIYQEMKVSIDRSSQITCNTVMGEGTVVAE
;
A
#
# COMPACT_ATOMS: atom_id res chain seq x y z
N HIS A 1 6.95 4.08 4.77
CA HIS A 1 7.54 5.31 5.31
C HIS A 1 6.88 6.47 4.59
N ILE A 2 6.17 7.31 5.33
CA ILE A 2 5.48 8.48 4.80
C ILE A 2 5.99 9.64 5.65
N TYR A 3 6.53 10.66 5.01
CA TYR A 3 7.07 11.84 5.67
C TYR A 3 6.36 13.07 5.14
N VAL A 4 6.00 13.97 6.05
CA VAL A 4 5.51 15.30 5.72
C VAL A 4 6.61 16.26 6.16
N CYS A 5 7.22 16.94 5.19
CA CYS A 5 8.42 17.73 5.40
C CYS A 5 8.15 19.22 5.14
N ALA A 6 8.81 20.09 5.91
CA ALA A 6 8.94 21.51 5.57
C ALA A 6 9.93 21.69 4.41
N LEU A 7 9.90 22.87 3.77
CA LEU A 7 10.81 23.19 2.66
C LEU A 7 12.28 23.16 3.09
N ASP A 8 12.58 23.60 4.32
CA ASP A 8 13.92 23.64 4.90
C ASP A 8 14.64 22.27 4.91
N VAL A 9 13.88 21.16 4.83
CA VAL A 9 14.46 19.81 4.72
C VAL A 9 15.28 19.65 3.42
N LEU A 10 14.87 20.32 2.34
CA LEU A 10 15.61 20.30 1.08
C LEU A 10 16.96 21.01 1.19
N ASP A 11 17.01 22.13 1.91
CA ASP A 11 18.25 22.87 2.15
C ASP A 11 19.23 22.03 2.98
N LEU A 12 18.74 21.40 4.05
CA LEU A 12 19.54 20.49 4.89
C LEU A 12 20.12 19.31 4.10
N LEU A 13 19.35 18.73 3.18
CA LEU A 13 19.82 17.64 2.31
C LEU A 13 20.84 18.12 1.28
N THR A 14 20.73 19.37 0.84
CA THR A 14 21.68 19.97 -0.12
C THR A 14 23.02 20.30 0.56
N GLU A 15 22.98 20.80 1.79
CA GLU A 15 24.18 21.08 2.59
C GLU A 15 24.91 19.80 3.03
N ASN A 16 24.17 18.75 3.39
CA ASN A 16 24.71 17.47 3.85
C ASN A 16 24.66 16.41 2.73
N PHE A 17 25.53 16.58 1.74
CA PHE A 17 25.55 15.78 0.52
C PHE A 17 25.80 14.26 0.73
N ASP A 18 26.28 13.85 1.90
CA ASP A 18 26.52 12.46 2.29
C ASP A 18 25.25 11.75 2.80
N TRP A 19 24.16 12.48 3.04
CA TRP A 19 22.90 11.92 3.54
C TRP A 19 22.08 11.23 2.43
N GLN A 20 22.45 9.98 2.14
CA GLN A 20 21.76 9.17 1.12
C GLN A 20 20.45 8.50 1.59
N ASP A 21 20.21 8.37 2.88
CA ASP A 21 19.03 7.67 3.43
C ASP A 21 18.39 8.51 4.54
N LEU A 22 17.08 8.77 4.41
CA LEU A 22 16.34 9.61 5.33
C LEU A 22 16.30 9.04 6.76
N GLN A 23 16.20 7.72 6.93
CA GLN A 23 16.12 7.12 8.26
C GLN A 23 17.48 6.95 8.92
N LYS A 24 18.46 6.51 8.14
CA LYS A 24 19.79 6.16 8.66
C LYS A 24 20.66 7.37 8.84
N HIS A 25 20.59 8.35 7.93
CA HIS A 25 21.46 9.51 7.91
C HIS A 25 20.72 10.76 8.38
N PHE A 26 19.66 11.18 7.68
CA PHE A 26 18.97 12.44 8.01
C PHE A 26 18.38 12.45 9.43
N LEU A 27 17.56 11.47 9.81
CA LEU A 27 16.95 11.45 11.15
C LEU A 27 18.02 11.41 12.26
N LYS A 28 19.08 10.62 12.08
CA LYS A 28 20.17 10.55 13.07
C LYS A 28 20.99 11.84 13.12
N GLY A 29 21.26 12.46 11.98
CA GLY A 29 21.97 13.72 11.87
C GLY A 29 21.22 14.84 12.57
N VAL A 30 19.93 14.99 12.26
CA VAL A 30 19.06 16.02 12.86
C VAL A 30 18.84 15.79 14.36
N LEU A 31 18.68 14.55 14.81
CA LEU A 31 18.57 14.26 16.25
C LEU A 31 19.90 14.41 17.00
N GLY A 32 21.03 14.22 16.32
CA GLY A 32 22.36 14.38 16.89
C GLY A 32 22.82 15.83 17.00
N ASP A 33 22.34 16.70 16.10
CA ASP A 33 22.67 18.12 16.09
C ASP A 33 21.71 18.93 16.98
N ALA A 34 22.07 19.03 18.27
CA ALA A 34 21.34 19.84 19.23
C ALA A 34 21.47 21.36 19.00
N ILE A 35 22.39 21.80 18.13
CA ILE A 35 22.73 23.22 17.95
C ILE A 35 21.76 23.88 16.97
N LEU A 36 21.37 23.18 15.89
CA LEU A 36 20.45 23.72 14.88
C LEU A 36 19.01 23.92 15.38
N GLY A 37 18.61 23.26 16.47
CA GLY A 37 17.29 23.42 17.06
C GLY A 37 16.11 22.85 16.26
N ASN A 38 16.40 22.06 15.22
CA ASN A 38 15.40 21.39 14.39
C ASN A 38 14.57 20.39 15.21
N ARG A 39 13.27 20.28 14.89
CA ARG A 39 12.34 19.40 15.61
C ARG A 39 11.69 18.40 14.66
N ILE A 40 11.66 17.14 15.09
CA ILE A 40 10.99 16.05 14.37
C ILE A 40 9.77 15.62 15.18
N PHE A 41 8.64 15.43 14.52
CA PHE A 41 7.39 14.98 15.13
C PHE A 41 6.99 13.61 14.58
N SER A 42 6.32 12.82 15.42
CA SER A 42 5.75 11.54 15.02
C SER A 42 4.24 11.58 15.22
N HIS A 43 3.50 11.13 14.22
CA HIS A 43 2.05 10.95 14.30
C HIS A 43 1.73 9.46 14.21
N ILE A 44 1.13 8.92 15.26
CA ILE A 44 0.76 7.51 15.37
C ILE A 44 -0.73 7.41 15.07
N ILE A 45 -1.06 6.75 13.97
CA ILE A 45 -2.44 6.42 13.59
C ILE A 45 -2.93 5.21 14.41
N THR A 46 -4.22 5.18 14.75
CA THR A 46 -4.81 4.11 15.55
C THR A 46 -6.19 3.76 14.99
N GLY A 47 -6.28 2.62 14.32
CA GLY A 47 -7.53 2.13 13.70
C GLY A 47 -7.58 2.33 12.18
N GLU A 48 -6.65 3.09 11.61
CA GLU A 48 -6.47 3.23 10.17
C GLU A 48 -5.40 2.28 9.62
N TYR A 49 -5.43 2.06 8.30
CA TYR A 49 -4.44 1.24 7.60
C TYR A 49 -3.42 2.10 6.86
N ALA A 50 -2.14 1.89 7.12
CA ALA A 50 -1.05 2.46 6.34
C ALA A 50 0.11 1.46 6.22
N ALA A 51 0.50 1.12 5.00
CA ALA A 51 1.60 0.21 4.72
C ALA A 51 2.39 0.65 3.48
N ARG A 52 3.60 0.13 3.31
CA ARG A 52 4.43 0.35 2.11
C ARG A 52 4.96 -1.00 1.64
N ILE A 53 4.88 -1.23 0.33
CA ILE A 53 5.50 -2.38 -0.32
C ILE A 53 6.99 -2.08 -0.51
N GLN A 54 7.85 -2.97 -0.02
CA GLN A 54 9.32 -2.89 -0.14
C GLN A 54 9.92 -4.16 -0.76
N ASP A 55 9.22 -5.28 -0.65
CA ASP A 55 9.66 -6.60 -1.10
C ASP A 55 8.46 -7.51 -1.44
N PRO A 56 8.67 -8.67 -2.11
CA PRO A 56 7.57 -9.57 -2.47
C PRO A 56 6.75 -10.12 -1.29
N LYS A 57 7.32 -10.27 -0.09
CA LYS A 57 6.57 -10.71 1.09
C LYS A 57 5.67 -9.58 1.61
N SER A 58 6.17 -8.35 1.62
CA SER A 58 5.34 -7.17 1.93
C SER A 58 4.22 -7.01 0.90
N TYR A 59 4.51 -7.23 -0.39
CA TYR A 59 3.50 -7.22 -1.45
C TYR A 59 2.40 -8.25 -1.21
N HIS A 60 2.78 -9.51 -0.93
CA HIS A 60 1.82 -10.58 -0.67
C HIS A 60 0.93 -10.30 0.54
N SER A 61 1.51 -9.75 1.60
CA SER A 61 0.77 -9.42 2.83
C SER A 61 -0.20 -8.26 2.58
N ILE A 62 0.28 -7.17 2.00
CA ILE A 62 -0.54 -5.98 1.70
C ILE A 62 -1.63 -6.30 0.66
N ALA A 63 -1.35 -7.14 -0.34
CA ALA A 63 -2.34 -7.58 -1.32
C ALA A 63 -3.50 -8.33 -0.63
N LYS A 64 -3.22 -9.19 0.35
CA LYS A 64 -4.27 -9.85 1.14
C LYS A 64 -5.08 -8.85 1.97
N ASP A 65 -4.42 -7.87 2.57
CA ASP A 65 -5.09 -6.83 3.36
C ASP A 65 -6.08 -6.04 2.49
N VAL A 66 -5.68 -5.70 1.25
CA VAL A 66 -6.55 -5.04 0.26
C VAL A 66 -7.73 -5.93 -0.12
N ILE A 67 -7.51 -7.21 -0.42
CA ILE A 67 -8.58 -8.17 -0.75
C ILE A 67 -9.57 -8.33 0.42
N GLN A 68 -9.09 -8.28 1.65
CA GLN A 68 -9.88 -8.35 2.88
C GLN A 68 -10.51 -7.01 3.30
N ARG A 69 -10.34 -5.96 2.51
CA ARG A 69 -10.91 -4.62 2.72
C ARG A 69 -10.40 -3.86 3.96
N TRP A 70 -9.19 -4.16 4.43
CA TRP A 70 -8.55 -3.35 5.48
C TRP A 70 -8.25 -1.92 5.01
N THR A 71 -8.18 -1.71 3.70
CA THR A 71 -7.82 -0.44 3.07
C THR A 71 -9.02 0.44 2.68
N TYR A 72 -10.20 0.23 3.27
CA TYR A 72 -11.40 1.02 2.93
C TYR A 72 -11.14 2.54 3.05
N PRO A 73 -11.55 3.38 2.07
CA PRO A 73 -12.40 3.08 0.90
C PRO A 73 -11.63 2.64 -0.36
N MET A 74 -10.31 2.42 -0.29
CA MET A 74 -9.51 1.92 -1.42
C MET A 74 -9.64 0.41 -1.55
N VAL A 75 -10.78 -0.05 -2.08
CA VAL A 75 -11.12 -1.47 -2.28
C VAL A 75 -11.45 -1.76 -3.75
N LEU A 76 -11.28 -3.01 -4.18
CA LEU A 76 -11.45 -3.41 -5.59
C LEU A 76 -12.86 -3.16 -6.13
N GLU A 77 -13.90 -3.41 -5.33
CA GLU A 77 -15.30 -3.25 -5.74
C GLU A 77 -15.74 -1.81 -5.97
N HIS A 78 -14.98 -0.83 -5.48
CA HIS A 78 -15.23 0.58 -5.78
C HIS A 78 -14.79 0.97 -7.19
N ASN A 79 -14.07 0.09 -7.90
CA ASN A 79 -13.65 0.29 -9.30
C ASN A 79 -13.04 1.68 -9.52
N LEU A 80 -12.14 2.09 -8.62
CA LEU A 80 -11.53 3.43 -8.63
C LEU A 80 -10.72 3.71 -9.90
N LEU A 81 -10.31 2.67 -10.62
CA LEU A 81 -9.64 2.77 -11.91
C LEU A 81 -10.69 2.68 -13.03
N THR A 82 -10.64 3.61 -13.99
CA THR A 82 -11.65 3.79 -15.05
C THR A 82 -11.94 2.57 -15.93
N LEU A 83 -11.07 1.56 -15.92
CA LEU A 83 -11.19 0.34 -16.72
C LEU A 83 -11.55 -0.90 -15.88
N SER A 84 -11.77 -0.75 -14.57
CA SER A 84 -12.06 -1.88 -13.69
C SER A 84 -13.57 -2.13 -13.56
N SER A 85 -13.96 -3.42 -13.49
CA SER A 85 -15.37 -3.83 -13.44
C SER A 85 -15.66 -4.91 -12.39
N TYR A 86 -14.87 -4.92 -11.33
CA TYR A 86 -14.97 -5.89 -10.24
C TYR A 86 -16.32 -5.84 -9.54
N ARG A 87 -16.89 -7.02 -9.36
CA ARG A 87 -18.02 -7.31 -8.47
C ARG A 87 -17.57 -8.24 -7.37
N VAL A 88 -18.04 -7.97 -6.16
CA VAL A 88 -17.72 -8.80 -5.00
C VAL A 88 -18.83 -9.81 -4.72
N ARG A 89 -18.43 -11.03 -4.37
CA ARG A 89 -19.30 -12.10 -3.85
C ARG A 89 -18.92 -12.41 -2.41
N ARG A 90 -19.71 -13.28 -1.75
CA ARG A 90 -19.40 -13.78 -0.41
C ARG A 90 -17.97 -14.33 -0.33
N HIS A 91 -17.35 -14.21 0.84
CA HIS A 91 -15.98 -14.67 1.11
C HIS A 91 -14.88 -13.93 0.33
N ASN A 92 -15.07 -12.65 0.04
CA ASN A 92 -14.09 -11.78 -0.65
C ASN A 92 -13.66 -12.35 -2.00
N ILE A 93 -14.62 -12.86 -2.77
CA ILE A 93 -14.39 -13.35 -4.14
C ILE A 93 -14.70 -12.19 -5.08
N TYR A 94 -13.68 -11.69 -5.77
CA TYR A 94 -13.79 -10.57 -6.72
C TYR A 94 -13.75 -11.10 -8.15
N GLN A 95 -14.70 -10.65 -8.97
CA GLN A 95 -14.86 -11.08 -10.36
C GLN A 95 -15.12 -9.88 -11.26
N GLU A 96 -14.33 -9.70 -12.30
CA GLU A 96 -14.65 -8.77 -13.38
C GLU A 96 -15.65 -9.35 -14.38
N MET A 97 -16.00 -8.55 -15.37
CA MET A 97 -16.84 -8.96 -16.50
C MET A 97 -16.20 -10.12 -17.29
N LYS A 98 -17.03 -10.91 -17.97
CA LYS A 98 -16.60 -12.00 -18.87
C LYS A 98 -15.75 -13.10 -18.21
N VAL A 99 -15.79 -13.24 -16.89
CA VAL A 99 -15.19 -14.40 -16.20
C VAL A 99 -16.09 -15.61 -16.38
N SER A 100 -15.56 -16.71 -16.92
CA SER A 100 -16.25 -18.00 -17.04
C SER A 100 -15.60 -19.02 -16.11
N ILE A 101 -16.44 -19.74 -15.36
CA ILE A 101 -15.99 -20.73 -14.38
C ILE A 101 -16.74 -22.02 -14.69
N ASP A 102 -16.00 -23.11 -14.88
CA ASP A 102 -16.59 -24.42 -15.09
C ASP A 102 -17.42 -24.87 -13.87
N ARG A 103 -18.45 -25.67 -14.10
CA ARG A 103 -19.38 -26.12 -13.05
C ARG A 103 -18.68 -26.99 -12.00
N SER A 104 -17.62 -27.69 -12.38
CA SER A 104 -16.85 -28.56 -11.49
C SER A 104 -15.83 -27.78 -10.64
N SER A 105 -15.45 -26.57 -11.05
CA SER A 105 -14.41 -25.79 -10.39
C SER A 105 -14.90 -25.16 -9.08
N GLN A 106 -14.04 -25.22 -8.04
CA GLN A 106 -14.31 -24.61 -6.75
C GLN A 106 -13.41 -23.39 -6.52
N ILE A 107 -14.03 -22.21 -6.39
CA ILE A 107 -13.31 -20.97 -6.04
C ILE A 107 -13.29 -20.79 -4.53
N THR A 108 -12.09 -20.62 -3.98
CA THR A 108 -11.87 -20.42 -2.54
C THR A 108 -11.98 -18.93 -2.16
N CYS A 109 -11.95 -18.65 -0.86
CA CYS A 109 -12.07 -17.28 -0.34
C CYS A 109 -10.86 -16.41 -0.72
N ASN A 110 -11.05 -15.08 -0.68
CA ASN A 110 -10.01 -14.09 -0.97
C ASN A 110 -9.36 -14.25 -2.36
N THR A 111 -10.16 -14.61 -3.36
CA THR A 111 -9.72 -14.81 -4.75
C THR A 111 -10.16 -13.65 -5.62
N VAL A 112 -9.30 -13.24 -6.56
CA VAL A 112 -9.54 -12.15 -7.51
C VAL A 112 -9.39 -12.71 -8.93
N MET A 113 -10.39 -12.50 -9.78
CA MET A 113 -10.41 -12.90 -11.19
C MET A 113 -10.63 -11.67 -12.08
N GLY A 114 -9.68 -11.42 -12.98
CA GLY A 114 -9.73 -10.32 -13.94
C GLY A 114 -10.57 -10.63 -15.17
N GLU A 115 -10.82 -9.60 -15.99
CA GLU A 115 -11.70 -9.70 -17.17
C GLU A 115 -11.23 -10.80 -18.13
N GLY A 116 -12.18 -11.62 -18.61
CA GLY A 116 -11.92 -12.67 -19.59
C GLY A 116 -11.22 -13.92 -19.04
N THR A 117 -11.05 -14.04 -17.71
CA THR A 117 -10.51 -15.25 -17.10
C THR A 117 -11.44 -16.44 -17.34
N VAL A 118 -10.90 -17.54 -17.86
CA VAL A 118 -11.60 -18.82 -18.02
C VAL A 118 -10.98 -19.83 -17.06
N VAL A 119 -11.77 -20.31 -16.10
CA VAL A 119 -11.39 -21.40 -15.20
C VAL A 119 -12.01 -22.68 -15.74
N ALA A 120 -11.16 -23.54 -16.31
CA ALA A 120 -11.51 -24.86 -16.81
C ALA A 120 -11.12 -25.96 -15.78
N GLU A 121 -11.47 -27.20 -16.11
CA GLU A 121 -11.08 -28.41 -15.36
C GLU A 121 -9.55 -28.64 -15.36
#